data_AF-A0A166BYP5-F1
#
_entry.id   AF-A0A166BYP5-F1
#
_cell.length_a   1.000
_cell.length_b   1.000
_cell.length_c   1.000
_cell.angle_alpha   90.00
_cell.angle_beta   90.00
_cell.angle_gamma   90.00
#
_symmetry.space_group_name_H-M   'P 1'
#
loop_
_entity.id
_entity.type
_entity.pdbx_description
1 polymer ?
#
loop_
_entity_poly.entity_id
_entity_poly.type
_entity_poly.pdbx_seq_one_letter_code
_entity_poly.pdbx_strand_id
1 'polypeptide(L)' 'TDKKLILVFGATGRQGIHVVDALLAPCDDGTPTPYAVRAFTRDPSSERAQQLSKRGI' A
#
# COMPACT_ATOMS: atom_id res chain seq x y z
N THR A 1 -11.89 -6.35 12.65
CA THR A 1 -12.34 -5.00 12.27
C THR A 1 -12.15 -4.84 10.79
N ASP A 2 -13.20 -4.59 10.02
CA ASP A 2 -13.10 -4.41 8.57
C ASP A 2 -12.30 -3.13 8.27
N LYS A 3 -11.06 -3.31 7.79
CA LYS A 3 -10.24 -2.19 7.31
C LYS A 3 -10.85 -1.65 6.02
N LYS A 4 -10.79 -0.32 5.84
CA LYS A 4 -11.25 0.33 4.61
C LYS A 4 -10.23 0.06 3.48
N LEU A 5 -10.62 -0.71 2.47
CA LEU A 5 -9.73 -1.07 1.37
C LEU A 5 -9.60 0.09 0.36
N ILE A 6 -8.35 0.46 0.06
CA ILE A 6 -8.00 1.47 -0.95
C ILE A 6 -7.18 0.81 -2.06
N LEU A 7 -7.62 0.96 -3.31
CA LEU A 7 -6.87 0.55 -4.50
C LEU A 7 -5.96 1.69 -4.96
N VAL A 8 -4.66 1.44 -5.08
CA VAL A 8 -3.68 2.42 -5.58
C VAL A 8 -3.21 2.02 -6.97
N PHE A 9 -3.54 2.84 -7.97
CA PHE A 9 -2.99 2.72 -9.32
C PHE A 9 -1.57 3.30 -9.36
N GLY A 10 -0.66 2.60 -10.06
CA GLY A 10 0.73 3.02 -10.13
C GLY A 10 1.45 2.94 -8.79
N ALA A 11 1.04 2.01 -7.90
CA ALA A 11 1.63 1.80 -6.58
C ALA A 11 3.14 1.52 -6.62
N THR A 12 3.65 0.94 -7.71
CA THR A 12 5.09 0.69 -7.93
C THR A 12 5.85 1.89 -8.49
N GLY A 13 5.15 2.99 -8.81
CA GLY A 13 5.71 4.22 -9.35
C GLY A 13 6.29 5.14 -8.27
N ARG A 14 6.94 6.23 -8.72
CA ARG A 14 7.63 7.20 -7.85
C ARG A 14 6.71 7.91 -6.86
N GLN A 15 5.43 8.08 -7.19
CA GLN A 15 4.44 8.68 -6.28
C GLN A 15 3.69 7.61 -5.51
N GLY A 16 3.25 6.55 -6.20
CA GLY A 16 2.41 5.51 -5.62
C GLY A 16 3.01 4.86 -4.39
N ILE A 17 4.33 4.65 -4.36
CA ILE A 17 4.98 4.03 -3.20
C ILE A 17 4.84 4.89 -1.92
N HIS A 18 4.98 6.21 -2.04
CA HIS A 18 4.81 7.13 -0.91
C HIS A 18 3.35 7.25 -0.48
N VAL A 19 2.40 7.14 -1.42
CA VAL A 19 0.97 7.08 -1.10
C VAL A 19 0.66 5.82 -0.29
N VAL A 20 1.20 4.66 -0.69
CA VAL A 20 1.04 3.40 0.05
C VAL A 20 1.62 3.54 1.47
N ASP A 21 2.80 4.11 1.61
CA ASP A 21 3.43 4.30 2.92
C ASP A 21 2.61 5.23 3.82
N ALA A 22 2.10 6.34 3.27
CA ALA A 22 1.27 7.28 4.02
C ALA A 22 -0.08 6.67 4.47
N LEU A 23 -0.72 5.86 3.61
CA LEU A 23 -1.98 5.20 3.96
C LEU A 23 -1.81 4.14 5.06
N LEU A 24 -0.64 3.52 5.13
CA LEU A 24 -0.32 2.47 6.09
C LEU A 24 0.37 2.98 7.36
N ALA A 25 0.77 4.26 7.39
CA ALA A 25 1.36 4.88 8.57
C ALA A 25 0.37 4.87 9.75
N PRO A 26 0.86 4.76 11.01
CA PRO A 26 0.03 5.00 12.19
C PRO A 26 -0.58 6.41 12.17
N CYS A 27 -1.72 6.55 12.84
CA CYS A 27 -2.34 7.85 13.09
C CYS A 27 -1.47 8.69 14.06
N ASP A 28 -1.70 10.00 14.12
CA ASP A 28 -0.96 10.92 15.00
C ASP A 28 -1.07 10.56 16.50
N ASP A 29 -2.14 9.88 16.88
CA ASP A 29 -2.37 9.35 18.24
C ASP A 29 -1.69 8.00 18.51
N GLY A 30 -0.91 7.48 17.54
CA GLY A 30 -0.20 6.21 17.61
C GLY A 30 -1.08 4.98 17.31
N THR A 31 -2.36 5.15 17.02
CA THR A 31 -3.24 4.03 16.68
C THR A 31 -2.94 3.47 15.28
N PRO A 32 -3.20 2.18 15.01
CA PRO A 32 -3.01 1.61 13.68
C PRO A 32 -3.92 2.27 12.64
N THR A 33 -3.44 2.36 11.40
CA THR A 33 -4.25 2.84 10.28
C THR A 33 -5.58 2.07 10.16
N PRO A 34 -6.70 2.76 9.87
CA PRO A 34 -7.97 2.13 9.57
C PRO A 34 -8.02 1.56 8.14
N TYR A 35 -6.98 1.77 7.34
CA TYR A 35 -6.92 1.42 5.94
C TYR A 35 -6.20 0.09 5.67
N ALA A 36 -6.63 -0.58 4.62
CA ALA A 36 -5.89 -1.63 3.93
C ALA A 36 -5.62 -1.18 2.49
N VAL A 37 -4.50 -1.60 1.92
CA VAL A 37 -4.10 -1.20 0.57
C VAL A 37 -4.11 -2.41 -0.36
N ARG A 38 -4.57 -2.20 -1.59
CA ARG A 38 -4.34 -3.09 -2.73
C ARG A 38 -3.56 -2.34 -3.78
N ALA A 39 -2.42 -2.89 -4.21
CA ALA A 39 -1.61 -2.31 -5.26
C ALA A 39 -2.06 -2.82 -6.64
N PHE A 40 -2.35 -1.91 -7.58
CA PHE A 40 -2.52 -2.27 -8.98
C PHE A 40 -1.19 -2.17 -9.73
N THR A 41 -0.78 -3.25 -10.38
CA THR A 41 0.40 -3.32 -11.24
C THR A 41 0.06 -4.07 -12.53
N ARG A 42 0.74 -3.71 -13.62
CA ARG A 42 0.64 -4.43 -14.90
C ARG A 42 1.37 -5.78 -14.87
N ASP A 43 2.44 -5.86 -14.07
CA ASP A 43 3.27 -7.05 -13.92
C ASP A 43 3.51 -7.33 -12.42
N PRO A 44 2.90 -8.39 -11.87
CA PRO A 44 3.10 -8.77 -10.48
C PRO A 44 4.48 -9.41 -10.21
N SER A 45 5.21 -9.85 -11.24
CA SER A 45 6.53 -10.46 -11.09
C SER A 45 7.68 -9.46 -10.95
N SER A 46 7.44 -8.18 -11.30
CA SER A 46 8.43 -7.11 -11.18
C SER A 46 8.94 -6.93 -9.75
N GLU A 47 10.20 -6.53 -9.61
CA GLU A 47 10.88 -6.39 -8.31
C GLU A 47 10.08 -5.54 -7.31
N ARG A 48 9.59 -4.37 -7.75
CA ARG A 48 8.81 -3.46 -6.90
C ARG A 48 7.45 -4.03 -6.50
N ALA A 49 6.80 -4.79 -7.39
CA ALA A 49 5.54 -5.46 -7.05
C ALA A 49 5.77 -6.56 -6.00
N GLN A 50 6.85 -7.33 -6.15
CA GLN A 50 7.25 -8.35 -5.20
C GLN A 50 7.65 -7.76 -3.84
N GLN A 51 8.30 -6.59 -3.81
CA GLN A 51 8.58 -5.86 -2.57
C GLN A 51 7.29 -5.44 -1.83
N LEU A 52 6.26 -4.97 -2.55
CA LEU A 52 4.95 -4.67 -1.95
C LEU A 52 4.26 -5.94 -1.45
N SER A 53 4.29 -7.02 -2.23
CA SER A 53 3.70 -8.31 -1.85
C SER A 53 4.32 -8.88 -0.56
N LYS A 54 5.65 -8.78 -0.41
CA LYS A 54 6.35 -9.18 0.82
C LYS A 54 5.94 -8.37 2.06
N ARG A 55 5.40 -7.16 1.87
CA ARG A 55 4.82 -6.32 2.95
C ARG A 55 3.35 -6.64 3.24
N GLY A 56 2.75 -7.59 2.52
CA GLY A 56 1.33 -7.96 2.65
C GLY A 56 0.38 -7.04 1.89
N ILE A 57 0.85 -6.41 0.80
CA ILE A 57 0.11 -5.44 -0.03
C ILE A 57 -0.17 -6.02 -1.43
#